data_AF-A0A662SCT2-F1
#
_entry.id   AF-A0A662SCT2-F1
#
_cell.length_a   1.000
_cell.length_b   1.000
_cell.length_c   1.000
_cell.angle_alpha   90.00
_cell.angle_beta   90.00
_cell.angle_gamma   90.00
#
_symmetry.space_group_name_H-M   'P 1'
#
loop_
_entity.id
_entity.type
_entity.pdbx_description
1 polymer ?
#
loop_
_entity_poly.entity_id
_entity_poly.type
_entity_poly.pdbx_seq_one_letter_code
_entity_poly.pdbx_strand_id
1 'polypeptide(L)'
;VHISGEAHVFGNAQVSGKVHISGRAQVFDSVKLSGNLRVSGDANVSKSPLQVLGLGCSVAIFDNFVQIGSEQYLYSELKSLAERKFDKADSGVLVEYPVLLPFLSSILDK
;
A
#
# COMPACT_ATOMS: atom_id res chain seq x y z
N VAL A 1 -15.11 -0.67 -8.05
CA VAL A 1 -14.06 0.37 -8.13
C VAL A 1 -14.68 1.72 -7.83
N HIS A 2 -14.08 2.52 -6.97
CA HIS A 2 -14.49 3.90 -6.67
C HIS A 2 -13.29 4.82 -6.92
N ILE A 3 -13.49 5.87 -7.70
CA ILE A 3 -12.46 6.85 -8.05
C ILE A 3 -12.98 8.24 -7.68
N SER A 4 -12.22 9.01 -6.91
CA SER A 4 -12.62 10.36 -6.48
C SER A 4 -11.42 11.31 -6.36
N GLY A 5 -11.67 12.63 -6.38
CA GLY A 5 -10.60 13.63 -6.35
C GLY A 5 -9.84 13.74 -7.68
N GLU A 6 -8.62 14.29 -7.63
CA GLU A 6 -7.72 14.48 -8.79
C GLU A 6 -7.00 13.17 -9.20
N ALA A 7 -7.71 12.05 -9.16
CA ALA A 7 -7.16 10.74 -9.45
C ALA A 7 -7.18 10.49 -10.95
N HIS A 8 -6.04 10.08 -11.51
CA HIS A 8 -5.88 9.81 -12.92
C HIS A 8 -5.53 8.34 -13.16
N VAL A 9 -6.29 7.69 -14.05
CA VAL A 9 -6.03 6.34 -14.53
C VAL A 9 -5.77 6.43 -16.03
N PHE A 10 -4.58 5.98 -16.46
CA PHE A 10 -4.12 6.07 -17.84
C PHE A 10 -4.09 4.69 -18.51
N GLY A 11 -4.26 4.67 -19.83
CA GLY A 11 -4.07 3.47 -20.66
C GLY A 11 -5.09 2.35 -20.40
N ASN A 12 -4.64 1.10 -20.51
CA ASN A 12 -5.43 -0.13 -20.39
C ASN A 12 -5.40 -0.74 -18.98
N ALA A 13 -5.29 0.09 -17.93
CA ALA A 13 -5.28 -0.38 -16.55
C ALA A 13 -6.54 -1.21 -16.24
N GLN A 14 -6.35 -2.42 -15.71
CA GLN A 14 -7.44 -3.32 -15.35
C GLN A 14 -7.71 -3.20 -13.86
N VAL A 15 -8.86 -2.67 -13.49
CA VAL A 15 -9.25 -2.49 -12.09
C VAL A 15 -10.51 -3.29 -11.81
N SER A 16 -10.42 -4.23 -10.86
CA SER A 16 -11.52 -5.12 -10.48
C SER A 16 -11.61 -5.26 -8.96
N GLY A 17 -12.79 -5.61 -8.44
CA GLY A 17 -13.02 -5.73 -6.99
C GLY A 17 -13.27 -4.40 -6.28
N LYS A 18 -12.99 -4.39 -4.96
CA LYS A 18 -13.20 -3.25 -4.05
C LYS A 18 -11.95 -2.37 -4.00
N VAL A 19 -11.63 -1.76 -5.14
CA VAL A 19 -10.52 -0.80 -5.24
C VAL A 19 -11.04 0.63 -5.05
N HIS A 20 -10.40 1.39 -4.16
CA HIS A 20 -10.64 2.82 -3.95
C HIS A 20 -9.39 3.61 -4.37
N ILE A 21 -9.56 4.54 -5.32
CA ILE A 21 -8.50 5.42 -5.81
C ILE A 21 -8.91 6.86 -5.51
N SER A 22 -8.08 7.62 -4.81
CA SER A 22 -8.43 8.98 -4.42
C SER A 22 -7.23 9.93 -4.28
N GLY A 23 -7.48 11.24 -4.26
CA GLY A 23 -6.41 12.24 -4.16
C GLY A 23 -5.66 12.41 -5.49
N ARG A 24 -4.39 12.83 -5.45
CA ARG A 24 -3.53 13.01 -6.65
C ARG A 24 -2.90 11.69 -7.12
N ALA A 25 -3.64 10.59 -6.98
CA ALA A 25 -3.17 9.26 -7.32
C ALA A 25 -3.07 9.11 -8.84
N GLN A 26 -1.95 8.55 -9.32
CA GLN A 26 -1.70 8.28 -10.73
C GLN A 26 -1.50 6.78 -10.94
N VAL A 27 -2.37 6.18 -11.74
CA VAL A 27 -2.28 4.76 -12.12
C VAL A 27 -1.99 4.66 -13.61
N PHE A 28 -0.88 4.00 -13.96
CA PHE A 28 -0.35 3.93 -15.31
C PHE A 28 -0.74 2.63 -16.03
N ASP A 29 -0.42 2.57 -17.33
CA ASP A 29 -0.82 1.50 -18.25
C ASP A 29 -0.33 0.10 -17.83
N SER A 30 -1.05 -0.95 -18.23
CA SER A 30 -0.78 -2.38 -17.94
C SER A 30 -0.85 -2.82 -16.47
N VAL A 31 -1.26 -1.94 -15.55
CA VAL A 31 -1.47 -2.30 -14.14
C VAL A 31 -2.74 -3.12 -13.98
N LYS A 32 -2.67 -4.21 -13.20
CA LYS A 32 -3.83 -4.97 -12.73
C LYS A 32 -4.03 -4.74 -11.25
N LEU A 33 -5.08 -4.01 -10.91
CA LEU A 33 -5.54 -3.82 -9.54
C LEU A 33 -6.75 -4.73 -9.29
N SER A 34 -6.63 -5.60 -8.28
CA SER A 34 -7.69 -6.53 -7.91
C SER A 34 -7.74 -6.71 -6.39
N GLY A 35 -8.92 -7.06 -5.89
CA GLY A 35 -9.14 -7.32 -4.45
C GLY A 35 -9.60 -6.09 -3.68
N ASN A 36 -9.14 -5.96 -2.43
CA ASN A 36 -9.48 -4.86 -1.51
C ASN A 36 -8.30 -3.87 -1.43
N LEU A 37 -8.17 -3.01 -2.44
CA LEU A 37 -7.04 -2.08 -2.55
C LEU A 37 -7.48 -0.63 -2.29
N ARG A 38 -6.56 0.15 -1.73
CA ARG A 38 -6.70 1.58 -1.49
C ARG A 38 -5.44 2.28 -1.98
N VAL A 39 -5.63 3.18 -2.94
CA VAL A 39 -4.60 4.02 -3.53
C VAL A 39 -5.01 5.46 -3.25
N SER A 40 -4.27 6.15 -2.39
CA SER A 40 -4.66 7.49 -1.96
C SER A 40 -3.48 8.46 -1.84
N GLY A 41 -3.77 9.75 -1.91
CA GLY A 41 -2.76 10.81 -1.79
C GLY A 41 -1.87 10.90 -3.04
N ASP A 42 -0.59 11.22 -2.85
CA ASP A 42 0.44 11.33 -3.90
C ASP A 42 0.99 9.94 -4.31
N ALA A 43 0.07 9.01 -4.59
CA ALA A 43 0.38 7.64 -4.95
C ALA A 43 0.73 7.53 -6.45
N ASN A 44 1.80 6.81 -6.77
CA ASN A 44 2.17 6.48 -8.15
C ASN A 44 2.15 4.96 -8.30
N VAL A 45 1.32 4.45 -9.21
CA VAL A 45 1.16 3.03 -9.47
C VAL A 45 1.46 2.74 -10.93
N SER A 46 2.68 2.28 -11.18
CA SER A 46 3.20 1.89 -12.48
C SER A 46 3.22 0.38 -12.69
N LYS A 47 3.14 -0.40 -11.61
CA LYS A 47 3.15 -1.87 -11.65
C LYS A 47 1.97 -2.47 -10.89
N SER A 48 1.63 -3.69 -11.27
CA SER A 48 0.66 -4.48 -10.50
C SER A 48 1.24 -4.74 -9.10
N PRO A 49 0.50 -4.43 -8.02
CA PRO A 49 1.03 -4.52 -6.67
C PRO A 49 1.27 -5.98 -6.26
N LEU A 50 2.30 -6.20 -5.44
CA LEU A 50 2.51 -7.49 -4.81
C LEU A 50 1.53 -7.62 -3.62
N GLN A 51 0.63 -8.59 -3.70
CA GLN A 51 -0.32 -8.87 -2.63
C GLN A 51 0.20 -10.00 -1.74
N VAL A 52 0.31 -9.74 -0.43
CA VAL A 52 0.65 -10.75 0.56
C VAL A 52 -0.64 -11.22 1.21
N LEU A 53 -0.90 -12.52 1.06
CA LEU A 53 -2.09 -13.20 1.58
C LEU A 53 -1.71 -14.12 2.75
N GLY A 54 -2.71 -14.61 3.48
CA GLY A 54 -2.50 -15.51 4.63
C GLY A 54 -2.18 -14.80 5.95
N LEU A 55 -2.22 -13.47 5.94
CA LEU A 55 -2.20 -12.63 7.14
C LEU A 55 -3.64 -12.32 7.57
N GLY A 56 -3.84 -11.94 8.83
CA GLY A 56 -5.15 -11.47 9.31
C GLY A 56 -5.56 -10.10 8.73
N CYS A 57 -4.66 -9.45 7.98
CA CYS A 57 -4.91 -8.22 7.23
C CYS A 57 -4.43 -8.36 5.78
N SER A 58 -5.02 -7.61 4.85
CA SER A 58 -4.53 -7.54 3.47
C SER A 58 -3.31 -6.64 3.39
N VAL A 59 -2.21 -7.11 2.78
CA VAL A 59 -1.04 -6.28 2.50
C VAL A 59 -0.82 -6.20 1.01
N ALA A 60 -0.67 -4.97 0.49
CA ALA A 60 -0.37 -4.71 -0.91
C ALA A 60 0.81 -3.74 -1.03
N ILE A 61 1.84 -4.14 -1.76
CA ILE A 61 3.07 -3.36 -1.96
C ILE A 61 3.01 -2.75 -3.35
N PHE A 62 3.03 -1.42 -3.41
CA PHE A 62 2.99 -0.61 -4.64
C PHE A 62 4.39 -0.07 -4.97
N ASP A 63 4.51 0.84 -5.93
CA ASP A 63 5.83 1.39 -6.29
C ASP A 63 6.44 2.27 -5.20
N ASN A 64 5.64 3.10 -4.53
CA ASN A 64 6.13 4.07 -3.53
C ASN A 64 5.45 3.99 -2.14
N PHE A 65 4.56 3.01 -1.93
CA PHE A 65 3.87 2.83 -0.65
C PHE A 65 3.46 1.38 -0.42
N VAL A 66 3.15 1.06 0.83
CA VAL A 66 2.55 -0.21 1.24
C VAL A 66 1.18 0.08 1.85
N GLN A 67 0.17 -0.64 1.39
CA GLN A 67 -1.12 -0.71 2.07
C GLN A 67 -1.12 -1.89 3.04
N ILE A 68 -1.54 -1.67 4.28
CA ILE A 68 -1.72 -2.69 5.31
C ILE A 68 -3.11 -2.53 5.90
N GLY A 69 -4.02 -3.45 5.60
CA GLY A 69 -5.44 -3.33 5.93
C GLY A 69 -6.05 -2.09 5.30
N SER A 70 -6.51 -1.17 6.15
CA SER A 70 -7.11 0.12 5.75
C SER A 70 -6.11 1.27 5.68
N GLU A 71 -4.89 1.03 6.15
CA GLU A 71 -3.82 2.02 6.30
C GLU A 71 -2.86 2.00 5.11
N GLN A 72 -2.27 3.15 4.83
CA GLN A 72 -1.28 3.35 3.76
C GLN A 72 -0.01 3.95 4.38
N TYR A 73 1.16 3.42 4.03
CA TYR A 73 2.45 3.87 4.54
C TYR A 73 3.43 4.11 3.39
N LEU A 74 4.03 5.30 3.35
CA LEU A 74 5.16 5.58 2.46
C LEU A 74 6.40 4.81 2.93
N TYR A 75 7.32 4.53 2.00
CA TYR A 75 8.56 3.83 2.34
C TYR A 75 9.42 4.61 3.33
N SER A 76 9.42 5.95 3.25
CA SER A 76 10.08 6.82 4.21
C SER A 76 9.51 6.68 5.63
N GLU A 77 8.19 6.54 5.75
CA GLU A 77 7.52 6.34 7.03
C GLU A 77 7.87 4.96 7.61
N LEU A 78 7.81 3.91 6.78
CA LEU A 78 8.17 2.55 7.19
C LEU A 78 9.61 2.44 7.67
N LYS A 79 10.55 3.14 6.99
CA LYS A 79 11.94 3.17 7.41
C LYS A 79 12.12 3.86 8.77
N SER A 80 11.48 5.01 8.95
CA SER A 80 11.49 5.71 10.24
C SER A 80 10.86 4.87 11.36
N LEU A 81 9.81 4.10 11.04
CA LEU A 81 9.15 3.17 11.94
C LEU A 81 10.03 1.97 12.30
N ALA A 82 10.77 1.41 11.34
CA ALA A 82 11.67 0.28 11.56
C ALA A 82 12.87 0.65 12.47
N GLU A 83 13.33 1.90 12.40
CA GLU A 83 14.38 2.44 13.27
C GLU A 83 13.89 2.81 14.67
N ARG A 84 12.57 2.94 14.85
CA ARG A 84 11.95 3.32 16.12
C ARG A 84 11.70 2.08 17.00
N LYS A 85 11.89 2.23 18.31
CA LYS A 85 11.42 1.25 19.29
C LYS A 85 9.92 1.49 19.52
N PHE A 86 9.09 0.50 19.17
CA PHE A 86 7.66 0.53 19.50
C PHE A 86 7.47 0.30 20.99
N ASP A 87 6.71 1.19 21.63
CA ASP A 87 6.32 1.05 23.03
C ASP A 87 4.93 0.41 23.15
N LYS A 88 4.58 -0.08 24.34
CA LYS A 88 3.25 -0.70 24.62
C LYS A 88 2.06 0.24 24.38
N ALA A 89 2.30 1.55 24.27
CA ALA A 89 1.30 2.56 23.99
C ALA A 89 1.09 2.81 22.48
N ASP A 90 2.02 2.37 21.62
CA ASP A 90 1.83 2.47 20.18
C ASP A 90 0.75 1.47 19.75
N SER A 91 -0.24 1.94 19.00
CA SER A 91 -1.33 1.13 18.45
C SER A 91 -1.28 1.15 16.93
N GLY A 92 -1.45 -0.01 16.29
CA GLY A 92 -1.50 -0.11 14.83
C GLY A 92 -1.10 -1.49 14.33
N VAL A 93 -1.36 -1.75 13.04
CA VAL A 93 -1.15 -3.09 12.44
C VAL A 93 0.31 -3.55 12.55
N LEU A 94 1.26 -2.63 12.52
CA LEU A 94 2.69 -2.94 12.68
C LEU A 94 3.07 -3.39 14.10
N VAL A 95 2.30 -3.01 15.11
CA VAL A 95 2.45 -3.48 16.49
C VAL A 95 1.80 -4.86 16.67
N GLU A 96 0.66 -5.08 16.01
CA GLU A 96 -0.04 -6.39 16.01
C GLU A 96 0.73 -7.48 15.24
N TYR A 97 1.51 -7.06 14.22
CA TYR A 97 2.30 -7.95 13.38
C TYR A 97 3.77 -7.52 13.35
N PRO A 98 4.54 -7.76 14.43
CA PRO A 98 5.92 -7.31 14.56
C PRO A 98 6.87 -7.92 13.50
N VAL A 99 6.47 -9.04 12.88
CA VAL A 99 7.21 -9.69 11.78
C VAL A 99 7.06 -8.95 10.44
N LEU A 100 6.00 -8.14 10.26
CA LEU A 100 5.78 -7.41 9.01
C LEU A 100 6.84 -6.35 8.75
N LEU A 101 7.25 -5.60 9.77
CA LEU A 101 8.26 -4.55 9.63
C LEU A 101 9.60 -5.05 9.06
N PRO A 102 10.27 -6.06 9.64
CA PRO A 102 11.53 -6.56 9.08
C PRO A 102 11.34 -7.20 7.69
N PHE A 103 10.19 -7.85 7.45
CA PHE A 103 9.86 -8.37 6.12
C PHE A 103 9.76 -7.25 5.07
N LEU A 104 9.00 -6.20 5.38
CA LEU A 104 8.86 -5.04 4.50
C LEU A 104 10.20 -4.34 4.31
N SER A 105 10.97 -4.08 5.37
CA SER A 105 12.32 -3.47 5.26
C SER A 105 13.20 -4.23 4.26
N SER A 106 13.22 -5.57 4.33
CA SER A 106 14.02 -6.39 3.41
C SER A 106 13.59 -6.28 1.94
N ILE A 107 12.33 -5.94 1.68
CA ILE A 107 11.80 -5.68 0.33
C ILE A 107 12.14 -4.26 -0.12
N LEU A 108 12.10 -3.29 0.79
CA LEU A 108 12.28 -1.87 0.53
C LEU A 108 13.75 -1.43 0.40
N ASP A 109 14.68 -2.20 0.98
CA ASP A 109 16.12 -1.92 0.91
C ASP A 109 16.79 -2.42 -0.40
N LYS A 110 16.02 -2.96 -1.36
CA LYS A 110 16.49 -3.43 -2.67
C LYS A 110 16.23 -2.43 -3.78
#